data_AF-A0A2E2XLG5-F1
#
_entry.id   AF-A0A2E2XLG5-F1
#
_cell.length_a   1.000
_cell.length_b   1.000
_cell.length_c   1.000
_cell.angle_alpha   90.00
_cell.angle_beta   90.00
_cell.angle_gamma   90.00
#
_symmetry.space_group_name_H-M   'P 1'
#
loop_
_entity.id
_entity.type
_entity.pdbx_description
1 polymer ?
#
loop_
_entity_poly.entity_id
_entity_poly.type
_entity_poly.pdbx_seq_one_letter_code
_entity_poly.pdbx_strand_id
1 'polypeptide(L)' 'MLSNLQSNCFEDVSSSSNVIDFHGAAIVNSDGREIPITSDMVDQALQQGRDFLCPSQTIWSHDSCQSN' A
#
# COMPACT_ATOMS: atom_id res chain seq x y z
N MET A 1 48.28 10.59 23.54
CA MET A 1 47.35 11.20 24.53
C MET A 1 46.66 12.36 23.84
N LEU A 2 45.36 12.21 23.52
CA LEU A 2 44.32 13.25 23.28
C LEU A 2 44.58 14.20 22.09
N SER A 3 43.66 14.60 21.20
CA SER A 3 42.18 14.58 21.09
C SER A 3 41.84 15.12 19.68
N ASN A 4 41.07 14.41 18.85
CA ASN A 4 39.64 14.57 18.58
C ASN A 4 39.17 15.80 17.74
N LEU A 5 38.38 15.47 16.72
CA LEU A 5 37.31 16.22 16.03
C LEU A 5 37.66 17.44 15.15
N GLN A 6 37.39 17.30 13.85
CA GLN A 6 36.21 17.93 13.25
C GLN A 6 35.85 17.21 11.95
N SER A 7 34.90 16.28 12.06
CA SER A 7 34.12 15.83 10.91
C SER A 7 33.25 17.02 10.51
N ASN A 8 33.56 17.65 9.38
CA ASN A 8 32.71 18.67 8.78
C ASN A 8 31.47 17.99 8.20
N CYS A 9 30.55 17.60 9.08
CA CYS A 9 29.18 17.32 8.66
C CYS A 9 28.59 18.67 8.26
N PHE A 10 28.40 18.85 6.95
CA PHE A 10 27.71 19.98 6.37
C PHE A 10 26.36 20.14 7.07
N GLU A 11 26.20 21.17 7.90
CA GLU A 11 24.88 21.60 8.34
C GLU A 11 24.25 22.38 7.20
N ASP A 12 23.45 21.68 6.39
CA ASP A 12 22.58 22.31 5.41
C ASP A 12 21.40 22.94 6.13
N VAL A 13 21.60 24.19 6.57
CA VAL A 13 20.55 25.09 7.05
C VAL A 13 20.05 25.93 5.87
N SER A 14 19.24 25.34 4.99
CA SER A 14 18.15 26.04 4.27
C SER A 14 17.49 25.15 3.23
N SER A 15 16.45 24.43 3.65
CA SER A 15 15.16 24.51 2.97
C SER A 15 14.11 23.96 3.90
N SER A 16 13.03 24.71 4.10
CA SER A 16 11.75 24.17 4.54
C SER A 16 11.20 23.23 3.45
N SER A 17 11.93 22.15 3.14
CA SER A 17 11.36 21.03 2.43
C SER A 17 10.34 20.45 3.40
N ASN A 18 9.07 20.46 3.04
CA ASN A 18 8.10 19.59 3.68
C ASN A 18 8.72 18.19 3.60
N VAL A 19 9.30 17.72 4.70
CA VAL A 19 9.81 16.35 4.80
C VAL A 19 8.56 15.52 4.73
N ILE A 20 8.21 15.09 3.51
CA ILE A 20 7.13 14.17 3.29
C ILE A 20 7.60 12.92 3.99
N ASP A 21 7.00 12.66 5.14
CA ASP A 21 7.29 11.48 5.91
C ASP A 21 6.68 10.30 5.16
N PHE A 22 7.52 9.60 4.39
CA PHE A 22 7.12 8.37 3.72
C PHE A 22 7.14 7.23 4.72
N HIS A 23 6.24 7.29 5.70
CA HIS A 23 5.86 6.12 6.47
C HIS A 23 5.08 5.20 5.52
N GLY A 24 5.80 4.30 4.85
CA GLY A 24 5.17 3.19 4.13
C GLY A 24 4.30 2.38 5.09
N ALA A 25 3.22 1.79 4.59
CA ALA A 25 2.47 0.81 5.35
C ALA A 25 3.16 -0.56 5.24
N ALA A 26 3.30 -1.27 6.36
CA ALA A 26 3.82 -2.63 6.39
C ALA A 26 2.71 -3.58 6.87
N ILE A 27 2.66 -4.77 6.26
CA ILE A 27 1.83 -5.86 6.77
C ILE A 27 2.64 -6.56 7.84
N VAL A 28 2.08 -6.69 9.04
CA VAL A 28 2.73 -7.35 10.17
C VAL A 28 1.94 -8.56 10.65
N ASN A 29 2.63 -9.58 11.14
CA ASN A 29 1.99 -10.74 11.76
C ASN A 29 1.60 -10.46 13.22
N SER A 30 0.99 -11.44 13.90
CA SER A 30 0.59 -11.32 15.31
C SER A 30 1.74 -11.06 16.28
N ASP A 31 2.96 -11.42 15.89
CA ASP A 31 4.18 -11.22 16.68
C ASP A 31 4.84 -9.85 16.39
N GLY A 32 4.21 -9.02 15.56
CA GLY A 32 4.73 -7.71 15.15
C GLY A 32 5.87 -7.77 14.15
N ARG A 33 6.08 -8.91 13.48
CA ARG A 33 7.10 -9.07 12.44
C ARG A 33 6.53 -8.73 11.07
N GLU A 34 7.32 -8.04 10.26
CA GLU A 34 6.97 -7.73 8.89
C GLU A 34 6.78 -9.02 8.06
N ILE A 35 5.71 -9.03 7.27
CA ILE A 35 5.40 -10.08 6.31
C ILE A 35 5.89 -9.60 4.94
N PRO A 36 6.86 -10.28 4.30
CA PRO A 36 7.27 -9.95 2.95
C PRO A 36 6.09 -10.06 1.98
N ILE A 37 5.93 -9.05 1.11
CA ILE A 37 4.93 -9.11 0.03
C ILE A 37 5.40 -10.12 -1.02
N THR A 38 4.58 -11.14 -1.27
CA THR A 38 4.82 -12.14 -2.32
C THR A 38 4.00 -11.84 -3.58
N SER A 39 4.36 -12.46 -4.70
CA SER A 39 3.58 -12.37 -5.95
C SER A 39 2.12 -12.77 -5.75
N ASP A 40 1.88 -13.86 -5.03
CA ASP A 40 0.56 -14.43 -4.83
C ASP A 40 -0.36 -13.47 -4.06
N MET A 41 0.18 -12.72 -3.09
CA MET A 41 -0.56 -11.70 -2.36
C MET A 41 -0.99 -10.54 -3.27
N VAL A 42 -0.14 -10.15 -4.23
CA VAL A 42 -0.45 -9.11 -5.22
C VAL A 42 -1.54 -9.60 -6.16
N ASP A 43 -1.42 -10.82 -6.68
CA ASP A 43 -2.41 -11.40 -7.60
C ASP A 43 -3.79 -11.52 -6.93
N GLN A 44 -3.82 -11.94 -5.67
CA GLN A 44 -5.05 -11.99 -4.87
C GLN A 44 -5.66 -10.60 -4.65
N ALA A 45 -4.86 -9.60 -4.30
CA ALA A 45 -5.34 -8.23 -4.09
C ALA A 45 -5.91 -7.64 -5.38
N LEU A 46 -5.26 -7.89 -6.52
CA LEU A 46 -5.76 -7.48 -7.83
C LEU A 46 -7.08 -8.17 -8.18
N GLN A 47 -7.20 -9.47 -7.90
CA GLN A 47 -8.43 -10.20 -8.14
C GLN A 47 -9.58 -9.68 -7.26
N GLN A 48 -9.34 -9.46 -5.97
CA GLN A 48 -10.34 -8.86 -5.07
C GLN A 48 -10.79 -7.47 -5.53
N GLY A 49 -9.84 -6.64 -5.99
CA GLY A 49 -10.14 -5.33 -6.56
C GLY A 49 -11.04 -5.44 -7.79
N ARG A 50 -10.77 -6.40 -8.69
CA ARG A 50 -11.62 -6.66 -9.86
C ARG A 50 -13.03 -7.09 -9.46
N ASP A 51 -13.16 -8.01 -8.52
CA ASP A 51 -14.46 -8.52 -8.06
C ASP A 51 -15.29 -7.41 -7.39
N PHE A 52 -14.63 -6.52 -6.65
CA PHE A 52 -15.28 -5.37 -6.01
C PHE A 52 -15.71 -4.30 -7.03
N LEU A 53 -14.87 -4.00 -8.01
CA LEU A 53 -15.12 -2.94 -9.01
C LEU A 53 -16.04 -3.39 -10.14
N CYS A 54 -16.06 -4.68 -10.46
CA CYS A 54 -16.90 -5.28 -11.48
C CYS A 54 -17.65 -6.46 -10.85
N PRO A 55 -18.61 -6.19 -9.93
CA PRO A 55 -19.49 -7.25 -9.48
C PRO A 55 -20.19 -7.76 -10.73
N SER A 56 -19.96 -9.04 -11.07
CA SER A 56 -20.64 -9.70 -12.17
C SER A 56 -22.12 -9.39 -12.04
N GLN A 57 -22.64 -8.59 -12.98
CA GLN A 57 -24.00 -8.07 -12.92
C GLN A 57 -24.94 -9.23 -12.63
N THR A 58 -25.81 -9.06 -11.63
CA THR A 58 -27.00 -9.89 -11.50
C THR A 58 -27.69 -9.87 -12.85
N ILE A 59 -27.65 -10.99 -13.57
CA ILE A 59 -28.45 -11.17 -14.77
C ILE A 59 -29.89 -11.05 -14.28
N TRP A 60 -30.51 -9.90 -14.50
CA TRP A 60 -31.95 -9.80 -14.38
C TRP A 60 -32.50 -10.69 -15.50
N SER A 61 -32.89 -11.92 -15.15
CA SER A 61 -33.52 -12.84 -16.08
C SER A 61 -34.69 -12.12 -16.74
N HIS A 62 -34.57 -11.93 -18.05
CA HIS A 62 -35.43 -11.08 -18.88
C HIS A 62 -36.74 -11.78 -19.24
N ASP A 63 -37.30 -12.58 -18.31
CA ASP A 63 -38.47 -13.44 -18.56
C ASP A 63 -39.77 -12.93 -17.91
N SER A 64 -39.75 -11.79 -17.22
CA SER A 64 -40.96 -11.27 -16.54
C SER A 64 -41.92 -10.48 -17.45
N CYS A 65 -41.63 -10.37 -18.75
CA CYS A 65 -42.49 -9.66 -19.71
C CYS A 65 -43.20 -10.64 -20.67
N GLN A 66 -43.75 -11.74 -20.15
CA GLN A 66 -44.79 -12.47 -20.89
C GLN A 66 -46.17 -11.98 -20.43
N SER A 67 -46.76 -11.15 -21.28
CA SER A 67 -48.13 -10.68 -21.20
C SER A 67 -49.12 -11.84 -21.10
N ASN A 68 -50.09 -11.72 -20.20
CA ASN A 68 -51.43 -12.26 -20.37
C ASN A 68 -52.44 -11.16 -20.08
#